data_AF-A0A2D0KCG2-F1
#
_entry.id   AF-A0A2D0KCG2-F1
#
_cell.length_a   1.000
_cell.length_b   1.000
_cell.length_c   1.000
_cell.angle_alpha   90.00
_cell.angle_beta   90.00
_cell.angle_gamma   90.00
#
_symmetry.space_group_name_H-M   'P 1'
#
loop_
_entity.id
_entity.type
_entity.pdbx_description
1 polymer ?
#
loop_
_entity_poly.entity_id
_entity_poly.type
_entity_poly.pdbx_seq_one_letter_code
_entity_poly.pdbx_strand_id
1 'polypeptide(L)'
;MRVLPKEQDFSEGFTEDNDLFKRKVLHKQILDIVLNSFDDSLVLALDDKWGNGKTSFVKMMQGEINKDREINVIYFDSYKNDYQSNALVALLSCVYNMIDKEQYNNSDIKIKFLNASKKILVSIVKNSPKALVRILTSNLINETVIESAGDSITNAIADPLDKSL
;
A
#
# COMPACT_ATOMS: atom_id res chain seq x y z
N MET A 1 21.37 -19.51 -18.74
CA MET A 1 20.12 -18.77 -18.98
C MET A 1 19.09 -19.24 -17.96
N ARG A 2 18.65 -18.40 -17.02
CA ARG A 2 17.64 -18.77 -16.02
C ARG A 2 16.27 -18.45 -16.62
N VAL A 3 15.50 -19.47 -16.97
CA VAL A 3 14.12 -19.29 -17.44
C VAL A 3 13.26 -19.09 -16.20
N LEU A 4 12.69 -17.90 -16.06
CA LEU A 4 11.71 -17.63 -15.01
C LEU A 4 10.33 -18.02 -15.51
N PRO A 5 9.53 -18.76 -14.73
CA PRO A 5 8.15 -19.01 -15.08
C PRO A 5 7.39 -17.68 -15.16
N LYS A 6 6.51 -17.54 -16.16
CA LYS A 6 5.65 -16.36 -16.29
C LYS A 6 4.75 -16.29 -15.05
N GLU A 7 4.68 -15.12 -14.40
CA GLU A 7 3.69 -14.91 -13.34
C GLU A 7 2.27 -15.08 -13.93
N GLN A 8 1.45 -15.89 -13.28
CA GLN A 8 0.03 -16.04 -13.61
C GLN A 8 -0.69 -14.70 -13.39
N ASP A 9 -1.58 -14.35 -14.32
CA ASP A 9 -2.43 -13.16 -14.18
C ASP A 9 -3.69 -13.50 -13.37
N PHE A 10 -3.90 -12.76 -12.28
CA PHE A 10 -5.03 -12.91 -11.37
C PHE A 10 -5.94 -11.66 -11.36
N SER A 11 -5.75 -10.73 -12.30
CA SER A 11 -6.54 -9.50 -12.41
C SER A 11 -8.05 -9.78 -12.55
N GLU A 12 -8.41 -10.85 -13.26
CA GLU A 12 -9.79 -11.32 -13.43
C GLU A 12 -10.32 -12.14 -12.24
N GLY A 13 -9.62 -12.17 -11.10
CA GLY A 13 -10.08 -12.81 -9.88
C GLY A 13 -10.24 -14.33 -9.97
N PHE A 14 -11.35 -14.85 -9.45
CA PHE A 14 -11.63 -16.29 -9.39
C PHE A 14 -12.29 -16.79 -10.68
N THR A 15 -11.47 -17.12 -11.68
CA THR A 15 -11.88 -17.78 -12.94
C THR A 15 -11.74 -19.31 -12.83
N GLU A 16 -12.31 -20.06 -13.78
CA GLU A 16 -12.17 -21.53 -13.82
C GLU A 16 -10.69 -21.97 -13.95
N ASP A 17 -9.89 -21.21 -14.69
CA ASP A 17 -8.46 -21.49 -14.88
C ASP A 17 -7.60 -21.13 -13.67
N ASN A 18 -7.99 -20.11 -12.90
CA ASN A 18 -7.24 -19.62 -11.75
C ASN A 18 -7.66 -20.29 -10.43
N ASP A 19 -8.96 -20.58 -10.24
CA ASP A 19 -9.52 -21.10 -8.99
C ASP A 19 -9.62 -22.64 -8.96
N LEU A 20 -8.48 -23.31 -9.20
CA LEU A 20 -8.37 -24.77 -9.24
C LEU A 20 -8.89 -25.46 -7.97
N PHE A 21 -8.84 -24.78 -6.83
CA PHE A 21 -9.24 -25.29 -5.52
C PHE A 21 -10.62 -24.79 -5.05
N LYS A 22 -11.38 -24.11 -5.92
CA LYS A 22 -12.75 -23.61 -5.63
C LYS A 22 -12.82 -22.72 -4.38
N ARG A 23 -11.80 -21.88 -4.17
CA ARG A 23 -11.64 -20.97 -3.03
C ARG A 23 -12.46 -19.69 -3.14
N LYS A 24 -13.20 -19.48 -4.24
CA LYS A 24 -14.18 -18.38 -4.33
C LYS A 24 -15.17 -18.38 -3.17
N VAL A 25 -15.54 -19.56 -2.65
CA VAL A 25 -16.40 -19.69 -1.46
C VAL A 25 -15.75 -19.07 -0.22
N LEU A 26 -14.47 -19.36 0.02
CA LEU A 26 -13.72 -18.78 1.14
C LEU A 26 -13.61 -17.26 1.02
N HIS A 27 -13.37 -16.74 -0.19
CA HIS A 27 -13.36 -15.30 -0.44
C HIS A 27 -14.68 -14.64 -0.03
N LYS A 28 -15.83 -15.23 -0.42
CA LYS A 28 -17.15 -14.71 -0.04
C LYS A 28 -17.33 -14.68 1.47
N GLN A 29 -16.97 -15.76 2.17
CA GLN A 29 -17.06 -15.83 3.62
C GLN A 29 -16.19 -14.76 4.31
N ILE A 30 -14.96 -14.55 3.83
CA ILE A 30 -14.08 -13.50 4.35
C ILE A 30 -14.70 -12.12 4.09
N LEU A 31 -15.22 -11.87 2.89
CA LEU A 31 -15.81 -10.58 2.53
C LEU A 31 -17.07 -10.30 3.36
N ASP A 32 -17.92 -11.30 3.58
CA ASP A 32 -19.09 -11.18 4.45
C ASP A 32 -18.69 -10.79 5.88
N ILE A 33 -17.62 -11.39 6.43
CA ILE A 33 -17.10 -11.03 7.75
C ILE A 33 -16.60 -9.58 7.76
N VAL A 34 -15.84 -9.17 6.74
CA VAL A 34 -15.29 -7.81 6.64
C VAL A 34 -16.40 -6.77 6.55
N LEU A 35 -17.42 -7.00 5.72
CA LEU A 35 -18.51 -6.05 5.48
C LEU A 35 -19.51 -5.96 6.64
N ASN A 36 -19.65 -7.02 7.44
CA ASN A 36 -20.57 -7.05 8.57
C ASN A 36 -19.85 -6.90 9.93
N SER A 37 -18.55 -6.61 9.93
CA SER A 37 -17.79 -6.35 11.16
C SER A 37 -18.30 -5.08 11.84
N PHE A 38 -18.45 -5.12 13.17
CA PHE A 38 -18.70 -3.91 13.97
C PHE A 38 -17.43 -3.08 14.18
N ASP A 39 -16.25 -3.67 13.95
CA ASP A 39 -14.96 -3.01 14.08
C ASP A 39 -14.42 -2.66 12.69
N ASP A 40 -14.27 -1.35 12.45
CA ASP A 40 -13.70 -0.77 11.23
C ASP A 40 -12.20 -1.10 11.05
N SER A 41 -11.54 -1.64 12.07
CA SER A 41 -10.10 -1.98 12.10
C SER A 41 -9.84 -3.49 12.20
N LEU A 42 -10.73 -4.31 11.64
CA LEU A 42 -10.61 -5.77 11.65
C LEU A 42 -9.30 -6.24 10.98
N VAL A 43 -8.54 -7.07 11.70
CA VAL A 43 -7.32 -7.72 11.20
C VAL A 43 -7.56 -9.23 11.08
N LEU A 44 -7.30 -9.78 9.90
CA LEU A 44 -7.41 -11.21 9.61
C LEU A 44 -6.05 -11.79 9.23
N ALA A 45 -5.73 -12.97 9.77
CA ALA A 45 -4.53 -13.72 9.42
C ALA A 45 -4.90 -14.98 8.63
N LEU A 46 -4.33 -15.14 7.43
CA LEU A 46 -4.45 -16.35 6.63
C LEU A 46 -3.26 -17.27 6.91
N ASP A 47 -3.47 -18.28 7.75
CA ASP A 47 -2.44 -19.27 8.10
C ASP A 47 -2.55 -20.54 7.25
N ASP A 48 -1.44 -20.98 6.67
CA ASP A 48 -1.33 -22.22 5.89
C ASP A 48 0.15 -22.58 5.66
N LYS A 49 0.46 -23.77 5.13
CA LYS A 49 1.81 -24.17 4.72
C LYS A 49 2.30 -23.40 3.49
N TRP A 50 3.61 -23.29 3.33
CA TRP A 50 4.23 -22.74 2.11
C TRP A 50 3.80 -23.58 0.89
N GLY A 51 3.53 -22.92 -0.24
CA GLY A 51 3.17 -23.60 -1.49
C GLY A 51 1.68 -23.91 -1.65
N ASN A 52 0.85 -23.69 -0.63
CA ASN A 52 -0.61 -23.91 -0.73
C ASN A 52 -1.37 -22.78 -1.46
N GLY A 53 -0.68 -21.88 -2.17
CA GLY A 53 -1.34 -20.86 -2.99
C GLY A 53 -1.96 -19.69 -2.22
N LYS A 54 -1.47 -19.35 -1.03
CA LYS A 54 -1.92 -18.15 -0.28
C LYS A 54 -1.76 -16.86 -1.09
N THR A 55 -0.60 -16.67 -1.71
CA THR A 55 -0.33 -15.51 -2.57
C THR A 55 -1.29 -15.45 -3.75
N SER A 56 -1.52 -16.58 -4.42
CA SER A 56 -2.49 -16.65 -5.52
C SER A 56 -3.90 -16.34 -5.04
N PHE A 57 -4.29 -16.85 -3.87
CA PHE A 57 -5.60 -16.59 -3.27
C PHE A 57 -5.82 -15.09 -3.01
N VAL A 58 -4.89 -14.39 -2.33
CA VAL A 58 -5.08 -12.96 -2.04
C VAL A 58 -5.02 -12.09 -3.31
N LYS A 59 -4.24 -12.49 -4.33
CA LYS A 59 -4.25 -11.82 -5.65
C LYS A 59 -5.58 -12.03 -6.39
N MET A 60 -6.15 -13.23 -6.35
CA MET A 60 -7.50 -13.48 -6.90
C MET A 60 -8.58 -12.71 -6.12
N MET A 61 -8.47 -12.62 -4.79
CA MET A 61 -9.37 -11.78 -3.99
C MET A 61 -9.29 -10.32 -4.43
N GLN A 62 -8.09 -9.78 -4.62
CA GLN A 62 -7.90 -8.43 -5.12
C GLN A 62 -8.56 -8.22 -6.48
N GLY A 63 -8.34 -9.14 -7.43
CA GLY A 63 -8.97 -9.10 -8.75
C GLY A 63 -10.49 -9.16 -8.69
N GLU A 64 -11.05 -9.99 -7.81
CA GLU A 64 -12.50 -10.10 -7.64
C GLU A 64 -13.09 -8.83 -7.01
N ILE A 65 -12.45 -8.27 -5.98
CA ILE A 65 -12.89 -7.03 -5.33
C ILE A 65 -12.82 -5.84 -6.29
N ASN A 66 -11.79 -5.75 -7.12
CA ASN A 66 -11.64 -4.66 -8.09
C ASN A 66 -12.77 -4.59 -9.15
N LYS A 67 -13.54 -5.67 -9.33
CA LYS A 67 -14.74 -5.66 -10.18
C LYS A 67 -15.89 -4.89 -9.53
N ASP A 68 -15.89 -4.81 -8.21
CA ASP A 68 -16.78 -3.99 -7.42
C ASP A 68 -16.20 -2.56 -7.30
N ARG A 69 -17.02 -1.55 -7.58
CA ARG A 69 -16.59 -0.14 -7.51
C ARG A 69 -16.74 0.46 -6.12
N GLU A 70 -17.36 -0.25 -5.18
CA GLU A 70 -17.66 0.26 -3.84
C GLU A 70 -16.53 0.02 -2.84
N ILE A 71 -15.69 -1.00 -3.08
CA ILE A 71 -14.64 -1.42 -2.17
C ILE A 71 -13.27 -1.11 -2.77
N ASN A 72 -12.50 -0.30 -2.07
CA ASN A 72 -11.11 -0.03 -2.41
C ASN A 72 -10.19 -1.10 -1.79
N VAL A 73 -9.36 -1.76 -2.60
CA VAL A 73 -8.42 -2.79 -2.15
C VAL A 73 -6.97 -2.44 -2.49
N ILE A 74 -6.07 -2.59 -1.50
CA ILE A 74 -4.62 -2.46 -1.67
C ILE A 74 -3.98 -3.83 -1.48
N TYR A 75 -3.19 -4.26 -2.47
CA TYR A 75 -2.28 -5.38 -2.32
C TYR A 75 -0.87 -4.87 -2.07
N PHE A 76 -0.24 -5.33 -0.99
CA PHE A 76 1.13 -5.01 -0.64
C PHE A 76 1.96 -6.28 -0.50
N ASP A 77 2.98 -6.42 -1.33
CA ASP A 77 3.93 -7.52 -1.28
C ASP A 77 5.18 -7.08 -0.50
N SER A 78 5.32 -7.59 0.72
CA SER A 78 6.44 -7.22 1.60
C SER A 78 7.79 -7.74 1.10
N TYR A 79 7.83 -8.85 0.35
CA TYR A 79 9.08 -9.37 -0.20
C TYR A 79 9.55 -8.53 -1.39
N LYS A 80 8.63 -8.11 -2.26
CA LYS A 80 8.95 -7.19 -3.36
C LYS A 80 9.32 -5.79 -2.88
N ASN A 81 9.10 -5.44 -1.62
CA ASN A 81 9.43 -4.13 -1.08
C ASN A 81 10.47 -4.19 0.04
N ASP A 82 11.14 -5.32 0.27
CA ASP A 82 12.09 -5.47 1.38
C ASP A 82 13.38 -4.65 1.19
N TYR A 83 13.69 -4.28 -0.05
CA TYR A 83 14.84 -3.46 -0.43
C TYR A 83 14.60 -1.96 -0.16
N GLN A 84 13.34 -1.56 0.06
CA GLN A 84 13.00 -0.18 0.36
C GLN A 84 13.59 0.20 1.72
N SER A 85 14.39 1.26 1.75
CA SER A 85 15.02 1.75 2.99
C SER A 85 14.01 2.09 4.10
N ASN A 86 12.73 2.27 3.75
CA ASN A 86 11.66 2.50 4.70
C ASN A 86 10.34 1.85 4.24
N ALA A 87 9.99 0.71 4.84
CA ALA A 87 8.74 -0.02 4.55
C ALA A 87 7.47 0.84 4.73
N LEU A 88 7.50 1.84 5.62
CA LEU A 88 6.37 2.75 5.80
C LEU A 88 6.16 3.64 4.57
N VAL A 89 7.24 4.13 3.94
CA VAL A 89 7.12 4.96 2.72
C VAL A 89 6.50 4.15 1.60
N ALA A 90 6.92 2.89 1.42
CA ALA A 90 6.34 1.98 0.44
C ALA A 90 4.84 1.76 0.68
N LEU A 91 4.42 1.55 1.93
CA LEU A 91 3.00 1.42 2.29
C LEU A 91 2.19 2.69 2.02
N LEU A 92 2.69 3.85 2.45
CA LEU A 92 2.02 5.15 2.24
C LEU A 92 1.85 5.45 0.75
N SER A 93 2.84 5.08 -0.05
CA SER A 93 2.83 5.19 -1.51
C SER A 93 1.74 4.33 -2.16
N CYS A 94 1.55 3.09 -1.70
CA CYS A 94 0.45 2.24 -2.17
C CYS A 94 -0.92 2.86 -1.88
N VAL A 95 -1.11 3.45 -0.69
CA VAL A 95 -2.35 4.14 -0.33
C VAL A 95 -2.53 5.39 -1.18
N TYR A 96 -1.47 6.19 -1.37
CA TYR A 96 -1.50 7.38 -2.21
C TYR A 96 -1.94 7.06 -3.63
N ASN A 97 -1.31 6.08 -4.28
CA ASN A 97 -1.67 5.69 -5.65
C ASN A 97 -3.13 5.23 -5.80
N MET A 98 -3.73 4.69 -4.73
CA MET A 98 -5.14 4.32 -4.74
C MET A 98 -6.06 5.54 -4.68
N ILE A 99 -5.67 6.58 -3.92
CA ILE A 99 -6.44 7.81 -3.75
C ILE A 99 -6.04 8.93 -4.72
N ASP A 100 -4.99 8.75 -5.53
CA ASP A 100 -4.56 9.67 -6.59
C ASP A 100 -5.25 9.36 -7.92
N LYS A 101 -6.53 9.00 -7.84
CA LYS A 101 -7.42 8.82 -9.00
C LYS A 101 -8.26 10.08 -9.18
N GLU A 102 -8.70 10.36 -10.40
CA GLU A 102 -9.49 11.56 -10.71
C GLU A 102 -10.72 11.73 -9.80
N GLN A 103 -11.35 10.63 -9.39
CA GLN A 103 -12.49 10.61 -8.47
C GLN A 103 -12.21 11.18 -7.07
N TYR A 104 -10.93 11.35 -6.71
CA TYR A 104 -10.47 11.84 -5.41
C TYR A 104 -9.68 13.15 -5.51
N ASN A 105 -9.62 13.77 -6.70
CA ASN A 105 -8.96 15.06 -6.87
C ASN A 105 -9.60 16.12 -5.96
N ASN A 106 -8.77 16.81 -5.18
CA ASN A 106 -9.18 17.78 -4.16
C ASN A 106 -10.17 17.24 -3.10
N SER A 107 -10.23 15.93 -2.91
CA SER A 107 -11.04 15.34 -1.83
C SER A 107 -10.40 15.59 -0.47
N ASP A 108 -11.25 15.81 0.54
CA ASP A 108 -10.81 15.91 1.95
C ASP A 108 -9.99 14.70 2.40
N ILE A 109 -10.26 13.53 1.83
CA ILE A 109 -9.56 12.27 2.13
C ILE A 109 -8.09 12.37 1.71
N LYS A 110 -7.82 12.84 0.47
CA LYS A 110 -6.46 13.00 -0.04
C LYS A 110 -5.66 14.00 0.79
N ILE A 111 -6.27 15.13 1.15
CA ILE A 111 -5.63 16.17 1.97
C ILE A 111 -5.35 15.64 3.40
N LYS A 112 -6.33 14.97 4.03
CA LYS A 112 -6.16 14.37 5.37
C LYS A 112 -5.06 13.30 5.37
N PHE A 113 -5.04 12.45 4.34
CA PHE A 113 -4.03 11.41 4.21
C PHE A 113 -2.62 11.98 4.05
N LEU A 114 -2.43 12.97 3.17
CA LEU A 114 -1.13 13.63 2.99
C LEU A 114 -0.64 14.29 4.28
N ASN A 115 -1.53 15.00 4.98
CA ASN A 115 -1.21 15.62 6.25
C ASN A 115 -0.83 14.60 7.34
N ALA A 116 -1.55 13.48 7.43
CA ALA A 116 -1.23 12.40 8.37
C ALA A 116 0.12 11.75 8.02
N SER A 117 0.34 11.43 6.74
CA SER A 117 1.59 10.84 6.22
C SER A 117 2.80 11.73 6.55
N LYS A 118 2.69 13.04 6.31
CA LYS A 118 3.73 14.03 6.63
C LYS A 118 4.05 14.04 8.11
N LYS A 119 3.04 14.02 9.00
CA LYS A 119 3.24 14.00 10.46
C LYS A 119 3.99 12.74 10.91
N ILE A 120 3.59 11.57 10.43
CA ILE A 120 4.22 10.29 10.80
C ILE A 120 5.67 10.28 10.34
N LEU A 121 5.94 10.65 9.09
CA LEU A 121 7.30 10.61 8.53
C LEU A 121 8.25 11.61 9.20
N VAL A 122 7.77 12.83 9.48
CA VAL A 122 8.54 13.83 10.24
C VAL A 122 8.89 13.31 11.64
N SER A 123 7.98 12.58 12.29
CA SER A 123 8.21 12.04 13.64
C SER A 123 9.30 10.97 13.65
N ILE A 124 9.36 10.14 12.61
CA ILE A 124 10.41 9.12 12.44
C ILE A 124 11.77 9.78 12.18
N VAL A 125 11.81 10.79 11.29
CA VAL A 125 13.06 11.49 10.92
C VAL A 125 13.64 12.29 12.09
N LYS A 126 12.80 12.89 12.93
CA LYS A 126 13.23 13.69 14.11
C LYS A 126 14.07 12.89 15.11
N ASN A 127 13.89 11.57 15.18
CA ASN A 127 14.66 10.71 16.07
C ASN A 127 16.05 10.34 15.52
N SER A 128 16.43 10.81 14.33
CA SER A 128 17.77 10.61 13.75
C SER A 128 18.68 11.82 14.06
N PRO A 129 19.75 11.65 14.85
CA PRO A 129 20.63 12.75 15.24
C PRO A 129 21.23 13.52 14.04
N LYS A 130 21.56 12.81 12.96
CA LYS A 130 22.11 13.40 11.72
C LYS A 130 21.09 14.26 10.97
N ALA A 131 19.82 13.85 10.99
CA ALA A 131 18.74 14.61 10.36
C ALA A 131 18.37 15.83 11.20
N LEU A 132 18.35 15.69 12.53
CA LEU A 132 18.12 16.79 13.46
C LEU A 132 19.17 17.90 13.30
N VAL A 133 20.45 17.54 13.14
CA VAL A 133 21.50 18.54 12.85
C VAL A 133 21.20 19.30 11.56
N ARG A 134 20.78 18.64 10.47
CA ARG A 134 20.41 19.33 9.22
C ARG A 134 19.20 20.24 9.37
N ILE A 135 18.20 19.83 10.15
CA ILE A 135 17.00 20.63 10.43
C ILE A 135 17.33 21.85 11.30
N LEU A 136 18.18 21.69 12.32
CA LEU A 136 18.54 22.76 13.26
C LEU A 136 19.64 23.70 12.74
N THR A 137 20.56 23.22 11.91
CA THR A 137 21.65 24.05 11.33
C THR A 137 21.18 24.93 10.18
N SER A 138 20.03 24.62 9.57
CA SER A 138 19.34 25.56 8.69
C SER A 138 18.69 26.65 9.54
N ASN A 139 19.35 27.79 9.68
CA ASN A 139 18.96 28.95 10.49
C ASN A 139 17.72 29.71 9.92
N LEU A 140 16.72 28.97 9.43
CA LEU A 140 15.50 29.40 8.74
C LEU A 140 14.32 28.61 9.34
N ILE A 141 14.03 28.85 10.62
CA ILE A 141 13.00 28.09 11.32
C ILE A 141 11.66 28.83 11.16
N ASN A 142 10.87 28.43 10.17
CA ASN A 142 9.46 28.05 10.31
C ASN A 142 8.79 27.85 8.93
N GLU A 143 7.95 26.82 8.85
CA GLU A 143 7.17 26.35 7.69
C GLU A 143 7.98 25.85 6.49
N THR A 144 8.81 26.67 5.86
CA THR A 144 9.44 26.39 4.55
C THR A 144 10.30 25.12 4.47
N VAL A 145 11.02 24.73 5.54
CA VAL A 145 11.80 23.46 5.53
C VAL A 145 10.91 22.24 5.80
N ILE A 146 9.85 22.39 6.60
CA ILE A 146 8.86 21.34 6.84
C ILE A 146 7.97 21.18 5.61
N GLU A 147 7.68 22.26 4.92
CA GLU A 147 7.02 22.32 3.62
C GLU A 147 7.89 21.68 2.56
N SER A 148 9.14 22.12 2.35
CA SER A 148 10.02 21.53 1.35
C SER A 148 10.41 20.07 1.62
N ALA A 149 10.60 19.66 2.89
CA ALA A 149 10.75 18.25 3.25
C ALA A 149 9.45 17.48 3.03
N GLY A 150 8.31 18.07 3.39
CA GLY A 150 6.99 17.52 3.12
C GLY A 150 6.70 17.37 1.64
N ASP A 151 7.15 18.29 0.80
CA ASP A 151 6.99 18.30 -0.65
C ASP A 151 7.95 17.29 -1.28
N SER A 152 9.19 17.20 -0.80
CA SER A 152 10.15 16.16 -1.21
C SER A 152 9.65 14.76 -0.84
N ILE A 153 8.98 14.63 0.31
CA ILE A 153 8.34 13.40 0.77
C ILE A 153 7.06 13.13 -0.02
N THR A 154 6.27 14.15 -0.33
CA THR A 154 5.08 14.03 -1.16
C THR A 154 5.48 13.59 -2.55
N ASN A 155 6.58 14.11 -3.09
CA ASN A 155 7.19 13.65 -4.33
C ASN A 155 7.71 12.21 -4.20
N ALA A 156 8.30 11.81 -3.07
CA ALA A 156 8.71 10.42 -2.87
C ALA A 156 7.52 9.44 -2.68
N ILE A 157 6.38 9.92 -2.20
CA ILE A 157 5.13 9.15 -2.04
C ILE A 157 4.34 9.11 -3.36
N ALA A 158 4.37 10.18 -4.15
CA ALA A 158 3.70 10.33 -5.43
C ALA A 158 4.50 9.72 -6.59
N ASP A 159 5.82 9.74 -6.47
CA ASP A 159 6.77 9.12 -7.40
C ASP A 159 7.65 8.06 -6.68
N PRO A 160 7.03 7.05 -6.03
CA PRO A 160 7.74 5.97 -5.35
C PRO A 160 8.40 5.02 -6.37
N LEU A 161 8.06 5.18 -7.65
CA LEU A 161 8.51 4.38 -8.79
C LEU A 161 9.66 5.08 -9.48
N ASP A 162 10.80 5.19 -8.78
CA ASP A 162 12.05 5.40 -9.48
C ASP A 162 12.22 4.22 -10.47
N LYS A 163 12.16 4.55 -11.77
CA LYS A 163 12.48 3.65 -12.89
C LYS A 163 13.91 3.16 -12.71
N SER A 164 14.07 2.09 -11.95
CA SER A 164 15.27 1.27 -11.89
C SER A 164 14.90 -0.19 -12.17
N LEU A 165 14.41 -0.38 -13.40
CA LEU A 165 14.78 -1.50 -14.26
C LEU A 165 15.46 -0.93 -15.50
#